data_AF-A0A970UII7-F1
#
_entry.id   AF-A0A970UII7-F1
#
_cell.length_a   1.000
_cell.length_b   1.000
_cell.length_c   1.000
_cell.angle_alpha   90.00
_cell.angle_beta   90.00
_cell.angle_gamma   90.00
#
_symmetry.space_group_name_H-M   'P 1'
#
loop_
_entity.id
_entity.type
_entity.pdbx_description
1 polymer ?
#
loop_
_entity_poly.entity_id
_entity_poly.type
_entity_poly.pdbx_seq_one_letter_code
_entity_poly.pdbx_strand_id
1 'polypeptide(L)'
;MSDNGFACYDLREELLLALKKKGFSAPTPVQEKVLALDEFSKDLIVRAKTGSGKTLAFLLPLLNEMELPQSSPKILVLSPTRELAQQTAREAEWLSRYMDISVATLVGGLDMSAQIRSLKDGAVIVVGTPGRTLDHINRATLKTDEIHSVILDEGDHMLDMGFRDELEGILDALPTRERTWLFSATMPREVRDLSRKYLSSPVSISLVEDGEQHEDIIHRAYLVPSRHKMEGLVNILLWERPKRGLVFCHTRLETMSVAQRATEEGFNAGALHGEMTQRERNAVLNAFKSGSLPLLVATNVAARGLDVEGVSHVIQIGLPDDRDTFVHRSGRTGRAGHEGTDILLLSPMEAEKFKYMLGSAKVSIEWRNVPGLDEISKVQREIAEEKLLTMKEAGENEDFLLWAEDLLTRVSPKNLVARLLWALTSRRSAGYNLSSELERELRRKSRYSGEKERSTPRGLKGVRRPKGTMLRLSKGLADGWDVGRVLHAVCSSLNVDRSEVGAIRMKDDHVFVELLPVALSRFEEDCKGLEQYGLLEKGKGKDLFLSSTPVSSQPRGRTSGPRPRRQGKQEYRKRQ
;
A
#
# COMPACT_ATOMS: atom_id res chain seq x y z
N MET A 1 7.16 -44.37 18.50
CA MET A 1 7.99 -43.18 18.76
C MET A 1 8.34 -42.53 17.43
N SER A 2 7.35 -42.03 16.71
CA SER A 2 7.54 -41.56 15.33
C SER A 2 6.27 -40.86 14.88
N ASP A 3 6.21 -39.54 15.11
CA ASP A 3 5.31 -38.60 14.43
C ASP A 3 5.70 -37.15 14.79
N ASN A 4 6.97 -36.82 14.57
CA ASN A 4 7.41 -35.43 14.55
C ASN A 4 8.01 -35.16 13.18
N GLY A 5 7.30 -34.43 12.31
CA GLY A 5 7.72 -34.12 10.95
C GLY A 5 9.07 -33.41 10.87
N PHE A 6 9.50 -32.77 11.97
CA PHE A 6 10.83 -32.16 12.09
C PHE A 6 11.99 -33.18 12.19
N ALA A 7 11.73 -34.44 12.54
CA ALA A 7 12.79 -35.44 12.75
C ALA A 7 13.52 -35.83 11.46
N CYS A 8 12.99 -35.50 10.27
CA CYS A 8 13.62 -35.80 8.98
C CYS A 8 14.67 -34.76 8.53
N TYR A 9 14.86 -33.67 9.28
CA TYR A 9 15.79 -32.57 8.95
C TYR A 9 17.10 -32.59 9.74
N ASP A 10 17.45 -33.74 10.35
CA ASP A 10 18.68 -33.94 11.14
C ASP A 10 18.95 -32.80 12.15
N LEU A 11 17.88 -32.40 12.85
CA LEU A 11 17.96 -31.36 13.87
C LEU A 11 18.54 -31.95 15.16
N ARG A 12 19.34 -31.13 15.84
CA ARG A 12 19.85 -31.37 17.18
C ARG A 12 18.76 -31.80 18.15
N GLU A 13 19.10 -32.72 19.06
CA GLU A 13 18.15 -33.27 20.05
C GLU A 13 17.55 -32.18 20.94
N GLU A 14 18.33 -31.15 21.28
CA GLU A 14 17.89 -30.00 22.09
C GLU A 14 16.77 -29.21 21.39
N LEU A 15 16.88 -29.00 20.07
CA LEU A 15 15.88 -28.32 19.25
C LEU A 15 14.62 -29.18 19.09
N LEU A 16 14.78 -30.48 18.83
CA LEU A 16 13.66 -31.42 18.75
C LEU A 16 12.88 -31.50 20.08
N LEU A 17 13.58 -31.46 21.21
CA LEU A 17 12.98 -31.40 22.54
C LEU A 17 12.20 -30.11 22.76
N ALA A 18 12.76 -28.95 22.36
CA ALA A 18 12.10 -27.66 22.45
C ALA A 18 10.80 -27.62 21.63
N LEU A 19 10.86 -28.05 20.36
CA LEU A 19 9.71 -28.14 19.46
C LEU A 19 8.60 -29.03 20.05
N LYS A 20 8.97 -30.23 20.53
CA LYS A 20 8.02 -31.17 21.16
C LYS A 20 7.36 -30.58 22.41
N LYS A 21 8.12 -29.88 23.25
CA LYS A 21 7.58 -29.24 24.47
C LYS A 21 6.62 -28.08 24.17
N LYS A 22 6.82 -27.39 23.04
CA LYS A 22 5.89 -26.36 22.56
C LYS A 22 4.69 -26.89 21.79
N GLY A 23 4.71 -28.16 21.39
CA GLY A 23 3.61 -28.79 20.65
C GLY A 23 3.70 -28.61 19.14
N PHE A 24 4.87 -28.30 18.58
CA PHE A 24 5.09 -28.31 17.13
C PHE A 24 5.25 -29.75 16.65
N SER A 25 4.34 -30.20 15.76
CA SER A 25 4.31 -31.57 15.23
C SER A 25 4.90 -31.69 13.82
N ALA A 26 4.83 -30.64 13.00
CA ALA A 26 5.35 -30.62 11.63
C ALA A 26 5.77 -29.20 11.21
N PRO A 27 6.77 -29.08 10.32
CA PRO A 27 7.18 -27.79 9.78
C PRO A 27 6.09 -27.16 8.90
N THR A 28 6.06 -25.83 8.87
CA THR A 28 5.26 -25.07 7.90
C THR A 28 5.94 -25.05 6.52
N PRO A 29 5.24 -24.74 5.42
CA PRO A 29 5.85 -24.71 4.09
C PRO A 29 7.09 -23.83 3.96
N VAL A 30 7.17 -22.72 4.71
CA VAL A 30 8.38 -21.88 4.74
C VAL A 30 9.53 -22.53 5.50
N GLN A 31 9.23 -23.23 6.59
CA GLN A 31 10.24 -23.97 7.36
C GLN A 31 10.76 -25.14 6.54
N GLU A 32 9.90 -25.90 5.87
CA GLU A 32 10.31 -27.00 4.98
C GLU A 32 11.25 -26.52 3.87
N LYS A 33 10.91 -25.42 3.19
CA LYS A 33 11.72 -24.89 2.08
C LYS A 33 13.08 -24.37 2.55
N VAL A 34 13.13 -23.72 3.71
CA VAL A 34 14.40 -23.24 4.26
C VAL A 34 15.22 -24.41 4.78
N LEU A 35 14.64 -25.34 5.56
CA LEU A 35 15.34 -26.51 6.11
C LEU A 35 15.81 -27.50 5.03
N ALA A 36 15.21 -27.50 3.85
CA ALA A 36 15.62 -28.33 2.71
C ALA A 36 16.77 -27.73 1.87
N LEU A 37 17.32 -26.58 2.26
CA LEU A 37 18.50 -26.04 1.58
C LEU A 37 19.74 -26.89 1.87
N ASP A 38 20.53 -27.16 0.83
CA ASP A 38 21.78 -27.93 0.96
C ASP A 38 22.85 -27.19 1.78
N GLU A 39 22.79 -25.86 1.82
CA GLU A 39 23.82 -25.02 2.44
C GLU A 39 23.21 -23.73 3.01
N PHE A 40 23.47 -23.47 4.30
CA PHE A 40 22.99 -22.28 5.01
C PHE A 40 23.96 -21.10 4.95
N SER A 41 25.19 -21.27 4.44
CA SER A 41 26.22 -20.22 4.37
C SER A 41 25.90 -19.09 3.39
N LYS A 42 24.92 -19.29 2.50
CA LYS A 42 24.53 -18.31 1.48
C LYS A 42 23.54 -17.29 2.02
N ASP A 43 23.53 -16.12 1.38
CA ASP A 43 22.48 -15.13 1.58
C ASP A 43 21.14 -15.66 1.08
N LEU A 44 20.05 -15.28 1.75
CA LEU A 44 18.70 -15.72 1.41
C LEU A 44 17.77 -14.54 1.20
N ILE A 45 16.88 -14.66 0.22
CA ILE A 45 15.68 -13.83 0.11
C ILE A 45 14.48 -14.77 0.20
N VAL A 46 13.71 -14.66 1.28
CA VAL A 46 12.53 -15.48 1.53
C VAL A 46 11.28 -14.62 1.46
N ARG A 47 10.44 -14.88 0.46
CA ARG A 47 9.15 -14.24 0.29
C ARG A 47 8.05 -15.12 0.89
N ALA A 48 7.51 -14.68 2.03
CA ALA A 48 6.44 -15.39 2.72
C ALA A 48 5.55 -14.43 3.55
N LYS A 49 4.24 -14.74 3.64
CA LYS A 49 3.24 -13.95 4.37
C LYS A 49 3.56 -13.87 5.87
N THR A 50 3.10 -12.84 6.57
CA THR A 50 3.21 -12.79 8.05
C THR A 50 2.38 -13.91 8.67
N GLY A 51 2.84 -14.48 9.78
CA GLY A 51 2.20 -15.63 10.41
C GLY A 51 2.52 -16.98 9.75
N SER A 52 3.29 -17.04 8.66
CA SER A 52 3.63 -18.29 7.98
C SER A 52 4.66 -19.15 8.72
N GLY A 53 5.15 -18.72 9.89
CA GLY A 53 6.20 -19.43 10.65
C GLY A 53 7.64 -19.06 10.30
N LYS A 54 7.88 -17.86 9.73
CA LYS A 54 9.21 -17.34 9.31
C LYS A 54 10.24 -17.35 10.44
N THR A 55 9.84 -17.02 11.66
CA THR A 55 10.74 -16.94 12.81
C THR A 55 11.47 -18.26 13.06
N LEU A 56 10.75 -19.38 13.11
CA LEU A 56 11.39 -20.70 13.22
C LEU A 56 12.12 -21.11 11.94
N ALA A 57 11.67 -20.62 10.78
CA ALA A 57 12.33 -20.93 9.50
C ALA A 57 13.78 -20.43 9.45
N PHE A 58 14.09 -19.27 10.07
CA PHE A 58 15.48 -18.84 10.21
C PHE A 58 16.17 -19.31 11.48
N LEU A 59 15.47 -19.40 12.62
CA LEU A 59 16.12 -19.78 13.88
C LEU A 59 16.57 -21.24 13.90
N LEU A 60 15.75 -22.17 13.37
CA LEU A 60 16.08 -23.59 13.39
C LEU A 60 17.40 -23.92 12.70
N PRO A 61 17.63 -23.58 11.43
CA PRO A 61 18.89 -23.91 10.76
C PRO A 61 20.09 -23.21 11.41
N LEU A 62 19.96 -21.94 11.80
CA LEU A 62 21.05 -21.16 12.41
C LEU A 62 21.45 -21.68 13.79
N LEU A 63 20.50 -22.17 14.59
CA LEU A 63 20.79 -22.82 15.86
C LEU A 63 21.35 -24.23 15.65
N ASN A 64 20.88 -24.94 14.62
CA ASN A 64 21.31 -26.31 14.35
C ASN A 64 22.80 -26.40 13.98
N GLU A 65 23.28 -25.47 13.15
CA GLU A 65 24.68 -25.39 12.73
C GLU A 65 25.63 -24.79 13.79
N MET A 66 25.07 -24.20 14.86
CA MET A 66 25.87 -23.47 15.85
C MET A 66 26.72 -24.42 16.68
N GLU A 67 28.03 -24.22 16.64
CA GLU A 67 28.97 -24.87 17.54
C GLU A 67 28.77 -24.33 18.97
N LEU A 68 28.62 -25.22 19.96
CA LEU A 68 28.41 -24.85 21.36
C LEU A 68 29.62 -25.22 22.23
N PRO A 69 29.84 -24.53 23.36
CA PRO A 69 29.05 -23.40 23.91
C PRO A 69 29.41 -22.04 23.28
N GLN A 70 28.50 -21.07 23.38
CA GLN A 70 28.70 -19.68 22.92
C GLN A 70 28.35 -18.68 24.02
N SER A 71 29.08 -17.57 24.09
CA SER A 71 28.87 -16.52 25.10
C SER A 71 29.08 -15.10 24.55
N SER A 72 28.97 -14.95 23.24
CA SER A 72 29.11 -13.70 22.50
C SER A 72 28.05 -13.61 21.40
N PRO A 73 27.64 -12.40 20.97
CA PRO A 73 26.65 -12.24 19.90
C PRO A 73 27.11 -12.90 18.60
N LYS A 74 26.33 -13.87 18.11
CA LYS A 74 26.54 -14.58 16.83
C LYS A 74 25.47 -14.28 15.80
N ILE A 75 24.24 -14.07 16.27
CA ILE A 75 23.06 -13.86 15.43
C ILE A 75 22.44 -12.52 15.77
N LEU A 76 22.24 -11.68 14.73
CA LEU A 76 21.48 -10.44 14.84
C LEU A 76 20.18 -10.52 14.04
N VAL A 77 19.04 -10.36 14.70
CA VAL A 77 17.72 -10.28 14.06
C VAL A 77 17.21 -8.85 14.17
N LEU A 78 16.95 -8.22 13.03
CA LEU A 78 16.35 -6.90 12.94
C LEU A 78 14.86 -7.03 12.64
N SER A 79 14.03 -6.36 13.43
CA SER A 79 12.57 -6.34 13.29
C SER A 79 12.05 -4.90 13.27
N PRO A 80 10.97 -4.61 12.52
CA PRO A 80 10.53 -3.22 12.30
C PRO A 80 9.91 -2.55 13.53
N THR A 81 9.36 -3.33 14.47
CA THR A 81 8.66 -2.79 15.64
C THR A 81 9.17 -3.43 16.93
N ARG A 82 8.93 -2.75 18.06
CA ARG A 82 9.31 -3.24 19.38
C ARG A 82 8.57 -4.53 19.71
N GLU A 83 7.29 -4.58 19.35
CA GLU A 83 6.38 -5.67 19.61
C GLU A 83 6.81 -6.93 18.85
N LEU A 84 7.18 -6.79 17.57
CA LEU A 84 7.70 -7.90 16.76
C LEU A 84 9.08 -8.35 17.24
N ALA A 85 9.98 -7.43 17.57
CA ALA A 85 11.28 -7.77 18.15
C ALA A 85 11.12 -8.58 19.45
N GLN A 86 10.22 -8.17 20.34
CA GLN A 86 9.92 -8.92 21.57
C GLN A 86 9.28 -10.28 21.29
N GLN A 87 8.45 -10.41 20.26
CA GLN A 87 7.89 -11.69 19.85
C GLN A 87 8.98 -12.62 19.35
N THR A 88 9.82 -12.15 18.43
CA THR A 88 10.96 -12.91 17.90
C THR A 88 11.94 -13.31 19.00
N ALA A 89 12.21 -12.43 19.97
CA ALA A 89 13.04 -12.76 21.13
C ALA A 89 12.43 -13.90 21.97
N ARG A 90 11.11 -13.85 22.27
CA ARG A 90 10.43 -14.93 22.98
C ARG A 90 10.50 -16.26 22.23
N GLU A 91 10.37 -16.23 20.89
CA GLU A 91 10.53 -17.43 20.06
C GLU A 91 11.94 -18.01 20.16
N ALA A 92 12.97 -17.16 20.08
CA ALA A 92 14.36 -17.57 20.26
C ALA A 92 14.64 -18.12 21.66
N GLU A 93 14.12 -17.50 22.72
CA GLU A 93 14.33 -17.92 24.12
C GLU A 93 13.83 -19.35 24.38
N TRP A 94 12.60 -19.67 23.97
CA TRP A 94 12.08 -21.02 24.24
C TRP A 94 12.73 -22.06 23.35
N LEU A 95 13.07 -21.71 22.10
CA LEU A 95 13.65 -22.64 21.15
C LEU A 95 15.07 -23.04 21.56
N SER A 96 15.84 -22.07 22.06
CA SER A 96 17.24 -22.24 22.45
C SER A 96 17.43 -22.64 23.93
N ARG A 97 16.33 -22.82 24.68
CA ARG A 97 16.32 -23.08 26.13
C ARG A 97 17.20 -24.25 26.60
N TYR A 98 17.35 -25.28 25.76
CA TYR A 98 18.13 -26.48 26.10
C TYR A 98 19.57 -26.43 25.58
N MET A 99 20.00 -25.30 25.00
CA MET A 99 21.29 -25.13 24.34
C MET A 99 22.24 -24.18 25.09
N ASP A 100 21.86 -23.71 26.28
CA ASP A 100 22.61 -22.70 27.05
C ASP A 100 22.90 -21.41 26.25
N ILE A 101 21.94 -21.01 25.41
CA ILE A 101 22.00 -19.81 24.57
C ILE A 101 21.13 -18.74 25.22
N SER A 102 21.70 -17.55 25.40
CA SER A 102 21.00 -16.38 25.93
C SER A 102 20.60 -15.42 24.81
N VAL A 103 19.47 -14.73 25.02
CA VAL A 103 18.87 -13.79 24.06
C VAL A 103 18.81 -12.39 24.67
N ALA A 104 19.22 -11.37 23.91
CA ALA A 104 19.05 -9.96 24.28
C ALA A 104 18.07 -9.25 23.32
N THR A 105 17.23 -8.38 23.88
CA THR A 105 16.28 -7.57 23.09
C THR A 105 16.68 -6.09 23.11
N LEU A 106 16.98 -5.52 21.95
CA LEU A 106 17.39 -4.13 21.76
C LEU A 106 16.27 -3.29 21.14
N VAL A 107 15.41 -2.72 21.98
CA VAL A 107 14.26 -1.91 21.53
C VAL A 107 14.19 -0.57 22.26
N GLY A 108 13.76 0.47 21.54
CA GLY A 108 13.55 1.80 22.11
C GLY A 108 12.51 1.77 23.24
N GLY A 109 12.55 2.73 24.16
CA GLY A 109 11.60 2.83 25.28
C GLY A 109 11.74 1.75 26.37
N LEU A 110 12.75 0.89 26.31
CA LEU A 110 13.26 0.13 27.45
C LEU A 110 14.54 0.77 27.98
N ASP A 111 14.87 0.52 29.25
CA ASP A 111 16.08 1.04 29.87
C ASP A 111 17.35 0.58 29.11
N MET A 112 18.27 1.51 28.90
CA MET A 112 19.55 1.26 28.21
C MET A 112 20.46 0.39 29.05
N SER A 113 20.50 0.62 30.36
CA SER A 113 21.41 -0.10 31.26
C SER A 113 21.05 -1.58 31.36
N ALA A 114 19.76 -1.90 31.36
CA ALA A 114 19.27 -3.28 31.28
C ALA A 114 19.72 -3.98 30.00
N GLN A 115 19.60 -3.33 28.83
CA GLN A 115 20.04 -3.87 27.53
C GLN A 115 21.56 -4.11 27.51
N ILE A 116 22.35 -3.15 28.00
CA ILE A 116 23.81 -3.29 28.12
C ILE A 116 24.17 -4.47 29.03
N ARG A 117 23.43 -4.68 30.12
CA ARG A 117 23.67 -5.81 31.03
C ARG A 117 23.42 -7.14 30.34
N SER A 118 22.30 -7.31 29.64
CA SER A 118 22.01 -8.53 28.88
C SER A 118 23.10 -8.84 27.84
N LEU A 119 23.65 -7.83 27.18
CA LEU A 119 24.77 -8.02 26.25
C LEU A 119 26.06 -8.44 26.97
N LYS A 120 26.35 -7.86 28.15
CA LYS A 120 27.50 -8.24 28.98
C LYS A 120 27.39 -9.64 29.59
N ASP A 121 26.17 -10.10 29.83
CA ASP A 121 25.87 -11.44 30.34
C ASP A 121 26.02 -12.52 29.24
N GLY A 122 26.52 -12.16 28.05
CA GLY A 122 26.94 -13.10 27.01
C GLY A 122 25.85 -13.48 26.01
N ALA A 123 24.88 -12.59 25.76
CA ALA A 123 23.83 -12.80 24.77
C ALA A 123 24.37 -13.26 23.41
N VAL A 124 23.93 -14.44 22.97
CA VAL A 124 24.34 -15.06 21.71
C VAL A 124 23.42 -14.64 20.56
N ILE A 125 22.12 -14.50 20.85
CA ILE A 125 21.12 -13.99 19.90
C ILE A 125 20.74 -12.58 20.33
N VAL A 126 20.84 -11.64 19.40
CA VAL A 126 20.41 -10.25 19.60
C VAL A 126 19.23 -9.98 18.69
N VAL A 127 18.10 -9.56 19.25
CA VAL A 127 16.89 -9.19 18.49
C VAL A 127 16.59 -7.72 18.73
N GLY A 128 16.43 -6.89 17.71
CA GLY A 128 16.25 -5.46 17.93
C GLY A 128 15.60 -4.68 16.80
N THR A 129 15.18 -3.46 17.13
CA THR A 129 14.73 -2.47 16.13
C THR A 129 15.93 -1.72 15.55
N PRO A 130 15.95 -1.40 14.24
CA PRO A 130 17.12 -0.78 13.59
C PRO A 130 17.72 0.41 14.35
N GLY A 131 16.92 1.42 14.67
CA GLY A 131 17.42 2.60 15.38
C GLY A 131 18.06 2.32 16.74
N ARG A 132 17.50 1.37 17.52
CA ARG A 132 18.08 1.01 18.81
C ARG A 132 19.33 0.15 18.67
N THR A 133 19.34 -0.78 17.73
CA THR A 133 20.53 -1.59 17.45
C THR A 133 21.69 -0.71 17.01
N LEU A 134 21.44 0.24 16.09
CA LEU A 134 22.47 1.18 15.64
C LEU A 134 23.00 2.05 16.79
N ASP A 135 22.13 2.54 17.69
CA ASP A 135 22.53 3.27 18.91
C ASP A 135 23.49 2.44 19.78
N HIS A 136 23.22 1.13 19.95
CA HIS A 136 24.11 0.23 20.69
C HIS A 136 25.47 0.01 20.02
N ILE A 137 25.49 -0.10 18.69
CA ILE A 137 26.72 -0.22 17.87
C ILE A 137 27.55 1.06 17.99
N ASN A 138 26.94 2.22 17.77
CA ASN A 138 27.61 3.52 17.85
C ASN A 138 28.21 3.81 19.23
N ARG A 139 27.59 3.29 20.29
CA ARG A 139 28.10 3.37 21.68
C ARG A 139 29.13 2.30 22.02
N ALA A 140 29.47 1.41 21.09
CA ALA A 140 30.34 0.24 21.31
C ALA A 140 29.85 -0.68 22.46
N THR A 141 28.54 -0.73 22.68
CA THR A 141 27.93 -1.59 23.71
C THR A 141 27.48 -2.94 23.17
N LEU A 142 27.15 -2.99 21.87
CA LEU A 142 27.03 -4.25 21.12
C LEU A 142 28.36 -4.50 20.41
N LYS A 143 29.03 -5.61 20.75
CA LYS A 143 30.20 -6.07 20.02
C LYS A 143 29.75 -6.75 18.72
N THR A 144 30.24 -6.26 17.59
CA THR A 144 29.83 -6.71 16.26
C THR A 144 30.79 -7.71 15.62
N ASP A 145 31.97 -7.91 16.23
CA ASP A 145 33.09 -8.65 15.65
C ASP A 145 32.80 -10.14 15.41
N GLU A 146 31.82 -10.72 16.11
CA GLU A 146 31.51 -12.15 16.06
C GLU A 146 30.10 -12.45 15.51
N ILE A 147 29.42 -11.42 14.98
CA ILE A 147 28.09 -11.58 14.39
C ILE A 147 28.24 -12.07 12.93
N HIS A 148 28.05 -13.38 12.73
CA HIS A 148 28.19 -14.02 11.42
C HIS A 148 26.88 -14.04 10.63
N SER A 149 25.73 -14.04 11.32
CA SER A 149 24.41 -14.17 10.71
C SER A 149 23.52 -12.98 11.03
N VAL A 150 23.03 -12.31 9.98
CA VAL A 150 22.07 -11.19 10.12
C VAL A 150 20.75 -11.55 9.45
N ILE A 151 19.65 -11.35 10.16
CA ILE A 151 18.30 -11.58 9.66
C ILE A 151 17.60 -10.23 9.59
N LEU A 152 17.05 -9.91 8.41
CA LEU A 152 16.15 -8.79 8.20
C LEU A 152 14.73 -9.34 8.16
N ASP A 153 14.02 -9.31 9.28
CA ASP A 153 12.64 -9.80 9.38
C ASP A 153 11.65 -8.69 9.08
N GLU A 154 10.69 -8.96 8.19
CA GLU A 154 9.79 -7.97 7.58
C GLU A 154 10.58 -6.78 6.97
N GLY A 155 11.53 -7.09 6.09
CA GLY A 155 12.42 -6.08 5.50
C GLY A 155 11.71 -5.00 4.68
N ASP A 156 10.61 -5.32 4.01
CA ASP A 156 9.70 -4.34 3.41
C ASP A 156 9.15 -3.37 4.44
N HIS A 157 8.65 -3.87 5.57
CA HIS A 157 8.14 -3.05 6.65
C HIS A 157 9.21 -2.11 7.27
N MET A 158 10.47 -2.54 7.38
CA MET A 158 11.53 -1.69 7.91
C MET A 158 11.83 -0.49 7.01
N LEU A 159 11.92 -0.71 5.68
CA LEU A 159 12.15 0.38 4.73
C LEU A 159 10.96 1.32 4.61
N ASP A 160 9.76 0.75 4.63
CA ASP A 160 8.48 1.46 4.71
C ASP A 160 8.37 2.41 5.92
N MET A 161 9.11 2.15 6.99
CA MET A 161 9.19 2.98 8.20
C MET A 161 10.31 4.02 8.15
N GLY A 162 11.07 4.07 7.05
CA GLY A 162 12.18 4.99 6.87
C GLY A 162 13.49 4.52 7.52
N PHE A 163 13.59 3.27 7.98
CA PHE A 163 14.80 2.77 8.64
C PHE A 163 15.97 2.45 7.69
N ARG A 164 15.97 3.05 6.50
CA ARG A 164 16.97 2.73 5.48
C ARG A 164 18.37 3.06 6.00
N ASP A 165 18.58 4.28 6.46
CA ASP A 165 19.90 4.75 6.92
C ASP A 165 20.40 3.92 8.09
N GLU A 166 19.50 3.53 9.00
CA GLU A 166 19.84 2.68 10.14
C GLU A 166 20.22 1.26 9.72
N LEU A 167 19.50 0.66 8.77
CA LEU A 167 19.84 -0.66 8.22
C LEU A 167 21.19 -0.64 7.51
N GLU A 168 21.43 0.37 6.67
CA GLU A 168 22.71 0.53 5.98
C GLU A 168 23.85 0.71 7.01
N GLY A 169 23.68 1.56 8.01
CA GLY A 169 24.66 1.77 9.08
C GLY A 169 24.96 0.51 9.92
N ILE A 170 23.94 -0.31 10.22
CA ILE A 170 24.15 -1.59 10.92
C ILE A 170 24.93 -2.56 10.04
N LEU A 171 24.51 -2.73 8.78
CA LEU A 171 25.15 -3.69 7.86
C LEU A 171 26.59 -3.29 7.52
N ASP A 172 26.89 -1.99 7.45
CA ASP A 172 28.25 -1.48 7.24
C ASP A 172 29.15 -1.71 8.48
N ALA A 173 28.56 -1.75 9.69
CA ALA A 173 29.27 -1.96 10.95
C ALA A 173 29.51 -3.44 11.31
N LEU A 174 29.15 -4.37 10.43
CA LEU A 174 29.24 -5.82 10.62
C LEU A 174 30.20 -6.45 9.60
N PRO A 175 31.53 -6.25 9.72
CA PRO A 175 32.50 -6.67 8.71
C PRO A 175 32.73 -8.19 8.66
N THR A 176 32.39 -8.92 9.74
CA THR A 176 32.56 -10.38 9.85
C THR A 176 31.27 -11.16 9.53
N ARG A 177 30.25 -10.46 9.03
CA ARG A 177 29.01 -11.07 8.56
C ARG A 177 29.30 -11.99 7.38
N GLU A 178 29.01 -13.27 7.56
CA GLU A 178 29.12 -14.28 6.51
C GLU A 178 27.84 -14.35 5.67
N ARG A 179 26.67 -14.14 6.32
CA ARG A 179 25.37 -14.26 5.68
C ARG A 179 24.35 -13.24 6.15
N THR A 180 23.47 -12.85 5.24
CA THR A 180 22.33 -11.96 5.42
C THR A 180 21.09 -12.62 4.85
N TRP A 181 20.10 -12.87 5.70
CA TRP A 181 18.84 -13.47 5.30
C TRP A 181 17.72 -12.44 5.39
N LEU A 182 17.14 -12.11 4.24
CA LEU A 182 16.04 -11.16 4.10
C LEU A 182 14.71 -11.91 4.03
N PHE A 183 13.87 -11.72 5.04
CA PHE A 183 12.50 -12.21 5.07
C PHE A 183 11.55 -11.04 4.82
N SER A 184 10.74 -11.13 3.77
CA SER A 184 9.87 -10.04 3.35
C SER A 184 8.57 -10.57 2.76
N ALA A 185 7.44 -9.90 2.95
CA ALA A 185 6.21 -10.30 2.24
C ALA A 185 6.26 -9.84 0.78
N THR A 186 6.79 -8.64 0.56
CA THR A 186 6.88 -7.97 -0.73
C THR A 186 8.31 -7.62 -1.11
N MET A 187 8.53 -7.26 -2.37
CA MET A 187 9.83 -6.81 -2.87
C MET A 187 9.66 -5.50 -3.67
N PRO A 188 9.29 -4.39 -3.01
CA PRO A 188 9.27 -3.08 -3.64
C PRO A 188 10.69 -2.65 -4.03
N ARG A 189 10.80 -1.57 -4.82
CA ARG A 189 12.08 -1.11 -5.35
C ARG A 189 13.13 -0.90 -4.26
N GLU A 190 12.75 -0.31 -3.13
CA GLU A 190 13.66 -0.02 -2.03
C GLU A 190 14.25 -1.30 -1.41
N VAL A 191 13.43 -2.33 -1.21
CA VAL A 191 13.89 -3.63 -0.70
C VAL A 191 14.82 -4.31 -1.71
N ARG A 192 14.52 -4.22 -3.01
CA ARG A 192 15.40 -4.72 -4.08
C ARG A 192 16.73 -3.95 -4.15
N ASP A 193 16.71 -2.67 -3.85
CA ASP A 193 17.91 -1.83 -3.86
C ASP A 193 18.80 -2.17 -2.67
N LEU A 194 18.21 -2.31 -1.47
CA LEU A 194 18.92 -2.77 -0.27
C LEU A 194 19.49 -4.18 -0.48
N SER A 195 18.69 -5.12 -1.00
CA SER A 195 19.15 -6.49 -1.21
C SER A 195 20.29 -6.57 -2.22
N ARG A 196 20.23 -5.81 -3.32
CA ARG A 196 21.33 -5.76 -4.30
C ARG A 196 22.61 -5.13 -3.75
N LYS A 197 22.51 -4.23 -2.77
CA LYS A 197 23.67 -3.58 -2.15
C LYS A 197 24.35 -4.49 -1.13
N TYR A 198 23.57 -5.25 -0.35
CA TYR A 198 24.07 -5.94 0.84
C TYR A 198 24.06 -7.47 0.79
N LEU A 199 23.33 -8.08 -0.15
CA LEU A 199 23.30 -9.52 -0.33
C LEU A 199 24.11 -9.93 -1.57
N SER A 200 24.94 -10.95 -1.42
CA SER A 200 25.79 -11.53 -2.46
C SER A 200 25.19 -12.83 -3.00
N SER A 201 24.72 -12.78 -4.25
CA SER A 201 24.13 -13.93 -4.97
C SER A 201 23.11 -14.74 -4.15
N PRO A 202 22.06 -14.09 -3.60
CA PRO A 202 21.18 -14.75 -2.65
C PRO A 202 20.31 -15.83 -3.29
N VAL A 203 20.07 -16.93 -2.56
CA VAL A 203 19.08 -17.93 -2.93
C VAL A 203 17.69 -17.37 -2.65
N SER A 204 16.82 -17.38 -3.65
CA SER A 204 15.47 -16.84 -3.54
C SER A 204 14.44 -17.96 -3.35
N ILE A 205 13.69 -17.89 -2.26
CA ILE A 205 12.56 -18.78 -1.95
C ILE A 205 11.29 -17.94 -2.01
N SER A 206 10.32 -18.30 -2.87
CA SER A 206 9.03 -17.62 -2.93
C SER A 206 7.90 -18.60 -2.63
N LEU A 207 7.19 -18.34 -1.54
CA LEU A 207 5.94 -19.01 -1.15
C LEU A 207 4.72 -18.10 -1.36
N VAL A 208 4.98 -16.89 -1.85
CA VAL A 208 3.96 -15.96 -2.31
C VAL A 208 4.04 -15.98 -3.83
N GLU A 209 3.00 -16.45 -4.50
CA GLU A 209 2.86 -16.20 -5.94
C GLU A 209 2.58 -14.71 -6.15
N ASP A 210 3.19 -14.11 -7.18
CA ASP A 210 2.93 -12.72 -7.55
C ASP A 210 1.47 -12.57 -8.01
N GLY A 211 0.55 -12.34 -7.07
CA GLY A 211 -0.87 -12.18 -7.34
C GLY A 211 -1.82 -13.06 -6.54
N GLU A 212 -1.35 -13.89 -5.60
CA GLU A 212 -2.28 -14.60 -4.70
C GLU A 212 -2.92 -13.63 -3.71
N GLN A 213 -4.11 -13.18 -4.11
CA GLN A 213 -5.19 -12.80 -3.23
C GLN A 213 -5.26 -13.76 -2.05
N HIS A 214 -5.56 -13.22 -0.87
CA HIS A 214 -6.12 -14.05 0.19
C HIS A 214 -7.41 -14.62 -0.41
N GLU A 215 -7.48 -15.92 -0.70
CA GLU A 215 -8.67 -16.53 -1.31
C GLU A 215 -9.94 -16.27 -0.46
N ASP A 216 -9.76 -15.90 0.81
CA ASP A 216 -10.81 -15.59 1.78
C ASP A 216 -11.21 -14.09 1.87
N ILE A 217 -10.70 -13.20 0.99
CA ILE A 217 -11.06 -11.77 1.00
C ILE A 217 -11.95 -11.40 -0.20
N ILE A 218 -13.15 -10.92 0.11
CA ILE A 218 -14.03 -10.29 -0.87
C ILE A 218 -13.66 -8.81 -0.98
N HIS A 219 -13.26 -8.38 -2.18
CA HIS A 219 -12.95 -6.97 -2.43
C HIS A 219 -14.11 -6.26 -3.10
N ARG A 220 -14.54 -5.13 -2.51
CA ARG A 220 -15.58 -4.25 -3.05
C ARG A 220 -15.03 -2.84 -3.23
N ALA A 221 -15.49 -2.16 -4.28
CA ALA A 221 -15.25 -0.74 -4.47
C ALA A 221 -16.59 -0.01 -4.54
N TYR A 222 -16.83 0.89 -3.59
CA TYR A 222 -17.99 1.77 -3.58
C TYR A 222 -17.62 3.12 -4.21
N LEU A 223 -18.37 3.48 -5.25
CA LEU A 223 -18.31 4.80 -5.85
C LEU A 223 -19.09 5.80 -4.99
N VAL A 224 -18.38 6.82 -4.51
CA VAL A 224 -18.93 7.90 -3.69
C VAL A 224 -18.67 9.25 -4.34
N PRO A 225 -19.52 10.27 -4.14
CA PRO A 225 -19.20 11.61 -4.59
C PRO A 225 -17.91 12.14 -3.96
N SER A 226 -17.09 12.83 -4.75
CA SER A 226 -15.75 13.28 -4.34
C SER A 226 -15.76 14.17 -3.09
N ARG A 227 -16.82 14.97 -2.91
CA ARG A 227 -17.00 15.89 -1.77
C ARG A 227 -17.71 15.28 -0.57
N HIS A 228 -18.29 14.09 -0.71
CA HIS A 228 -19.16 13.47 0.31
C HIS A 228 -18.64 12.09 0.74
N LYS A 229 -17.31 11.96 0.88
CA LYS A 229 -16.69 10.69 1.28
C LYS A 229 -17.08 10.28 2.71
N MET A 230 -17.27 11.23 3.61
CA MET A 230 -17.68 10.95 4.99
C MET A 230 -19.11 10.46 5.07
N GLU A 231 -20.01 11.13 4.38
CA GLU A 231 -21.41 10.72 4.23
C GLU A 231 -21.51 9.36 3.54
N GLY A 232 -20.65 9.12 2.53
CA GLY A 232 -20.54 7.83 1.87
C GLY A 232 -20.05 6.73 2.81
N LEU A 233 -19.08 7.02 3.67
CA LEU A 233 -18.60 6.09 4.70
C LEU A 233 -19.73 5.74 5.67
N VAL A 234 -20.52 6.70 6.12
CA VAL A 234 -21.69 6.46 6.99
C VAL A 234 -22.67 5.51 6.31
N ASN A 235 -23.05 5.77 5.05
CA ASN A 235 -23.95 4.88 4.31
C ASN A 235 -23.40 3.45 4.19
N ILE A 236 -22.09 3.32 3.91
CA ILE A 236 -21.42 2.02 3.79
C ILE A 236 -21.37 1.29 5.13
N LEU A 237 -21.10 1.99 6.24
CA LEU A 237 -21.11 1.39 7.58
C LEU A 237 -22.52 0.91 7.99
N LEU A 238 -23.56 1.66 7.62
CA LEU A 238 -24.96 1.26 7.86
C LEU A 238 -25.36 0.05 7.01
N TRP A 239 -24.81 -0.06 5.80
CA TRP A 239 -25.10 -1.13 4.85
C TRP A 239 -24.32 -2.43 5.12
N GLU A 240 -22.99 -2.35 5.22
CA GLU A 240 -22.10 -3.52 5.39
C GLU A 240 -22.06 -4.03 6.84
N ARG A 241 -22.32 -3.15 7.81
CA ARG A 241 -22.44 -3.48 9.25
C ARG A 241 -21.25 -4.31 9.77
N PRO A 242 -20.04 -3.74 9.73
CA PRO A 242 -18.86 -4.45 10.20
C PRO A 242 -18.98 -4.83 11.68
N LYS A 243 -18.75 -6.10 12.01
CA LYS A 243 -18.62 -6.56 13.42
C LYS A 243 -17.43 -5.88 14.08
N ARG A 244 -16.32 -5.83 13.34
CA ARG A 244 -15.09 -5.12 13.67
C ARG A 244 -14.52 -4.54 12.38
N GLY A 245 -14.41 -3.22 12.31
CA GLY A 245 -14.00 -2.48 11.13
C GLY A 245 -12.69 -1.73 11.35
N LEU A 246 -11.78 -1.82 10.38
CA LEU A 246 -10.55 -1.03 10.33
C LEU A 246 -10.61 -0.08 9.14
N VAL A 247 -10.67 1.22 9.40
CA VAL A 247 -10.73 2.29 8.40
C VAL A 247 -9.34 2.89 8.19
N PHE A 248 -8.82 2.85 6.98
CA PHE A 248 -7.57 3.47 6.58
C PHE A 248 -7.79 4.87 6.00
N CYS A 249 -7.04 5.83 6.52
CA CYS A 249 -6.96 7.20 6.02
C CYS A 249 -5.51 7.54 5.63
N HIS A 250 -5.33 8.57 4.80
CA HIS A 250 -4.01 8.99 4.34
C HIS A 250 -3.27 9.81 5.40
N THR A 251 -3.99 10.71 6.09
CA THR A 251 -3.37 11.67 7.00
C THR A 251 -3.84 11.48 8.44
N ARG A 252 -3.01 11.90 9.39
CA ARG A 252 -3.38 11.93 10.82
C ARG A 252 -4.62 12.81 11.08
N LEU A 253 -4.68 13.99 10.46
CA LEU A 253 -5.84 14.88 10.60
C LEU A 253 -7.13 14.23 10.10
N GLU A 254 -7.05 13.53 8.98
CA GLU A 254 -8.17 12.75 8.44
C GLU A 254 -8.58 11.64 9.41
N THR A 255 -7.65 10.89 10.02
CA THR A 255 -8.02 9.84 11.00
C THR A 255 -8.83 10.39 12.18
N MET A 256 -8.41 11.54 12.71
CA MET A 256 -9.11 12.18 13.84
C MET A 256 -10.48 12.69 13.42
N SER A 257 -10.56 13.39 12.29
CA SER A 257 -11.82 13.92 11.75
C SER A 257 -12.82 12.81 11.43
N VAL A 258 -12.35 11.70 10.83
CA VAL A 258 -13.20 10.56 10.47
C VAL A 258 -13.72 9.87 11.72
N ALA A 259 -12.85 9.60 12.72
CA ALA A 259 -13.26 8.97 13.97
C ALA A 259 -14.26 9.83 14.76
N GLN A 260 -14.01 11.14 14.84
CA GLN A 260 -14.92 12.08 15.50
C GLN A 260 -16.28 12.10 14.80
N ARG A 261 -16.31 12.29 13.48
CA ARG A 261 -17.55 12.34 12.72
C ARG A 261 -18.31 11.01 12.80
N ALA A 262 -17.63 9.87 12.73
CA ALA A 262 -18.26 8.56 12.93
C ALA A 262 -18.91 8.44 14.32
N THR A 263 -18.28 9.00 15.35
CA THR A 263 -18.84 9.07 16.71
C THR A 263 -20.08 9.96 16.79
N GLU A 264 -20.07 11.12 16.13
CA GLU A 264 -21.22 12.03 16.02
C GLU A 264 -22.41 11.36 15.31
N GLU A 265 -22.14 10.46 14.35
CA GLU A 265 -23.14 9.65 13.62
C GLU A 265 -23.63 8.42 14.40
N GLY A 266 -23.10 8.21 15.62
CA GLY A 266 -23.51 7.13 16.52
C GLY A 266 -22.70 5.83 16.39
N PHE A 267 -21.57 5.83 15.66
CA PHE A 267 -20.65 4.71 15.64
C PHE A 267 -19.59 4.85 16.72
N ASN A 268 -19.39 3.81 17.53
CA ASN A 268 -18.30 3.81 18.49
C ASN A 268 -16.95 3.62 17.77
N ALA A 269 -16.22 4.71 17.59
CA ALA A 269 -15.03 4.78 16.77
C ALA A 269 -13.85 5.44 17.51
N GLY A 270 -12.63 4.99 17.22
CA GLY A 270 -11.41 5.54 17.80
C GLY A 270 -10.32 5.74 16.74
N ALA A 271 -9.43 6.70 16.97
CA ALA A 271 -8.33 7.00 16.06
C ALA A 271 -7.01 6.35 16.52
N LEU A 272 -6.17 5.96 15.56
CA LEU A 272 -4.82 5.44 15.77
C LEU A 272 -3.83 6.09 14.79
N HIS A 273 -2.93 6.92 15.31
CA HIS A 273 -1.96 7.67 14.51
C HIS A 273 -0.59 7.80 15.21
N GLY A 274 0.44 8.24 14.48
CA GLY A 274 1.83 8.25 14.95
C GLY A 274 2.15 9.16 16.14
N GLU A 275 1.40 10.25 16.34
CA GLU A 275 1.62 11.19 17.46
C GLU A 275 0.99 10.77 18.80
N MET A 276 0.33 9.60 18.86
CA MET A 276 -0.21 9.10 20.13
C MET A 276 0.92 8.67 21.04
N THR A 277 0.78 8.94 22.34
CA THR A 277 1.66 8.31 23.33
C THR A 277 1.48 6.79 23.30
N GLN A 278 2.51 6.03 23.69
CA GLN A 278 2.41 4.57 23.74
C GLN A 278 1.26 4.10 24.64
N ARG A 279 0.97 4.83 25.72
CA ARG A 279 -0.15 4.52 26.63
C ARG A 279 -1.50 4.65 25.94
N GLU A 280 -1.73 5.75 25.21
CA GLU A 280 -2.97 5.96 24.44
C GLU A 280 -3.11 4.93 23.32
N ARG A 281 -2.00 4.66 22.60
CA ARG A 281 -1.93 3.62 21.57
C ARG A 281 -2.35 2.26 22.11
N ASN A 282 -1.78 1.84 23.24
CA ASN A 282 -2.12 0.57 23.89
C ASN A 282 -3.59 0.55 24.34
N ALA A 283 -4.12 1.65 24.88
CA ALA A 283 -5.51 1.73 25.32
C ALA A 283 -6.49 1.52 24.15
N VAL A 284 -6.30 2.23 23.04
CA VAL A 284 -7.13 2.11 21.84
C VAL A 284 -7.02 0.72 21.22
N LEU A 285 -5.80 0.17 21.13
CA LEU A 285 -5.59 -1.17 20.59
C LEU A 285 -6.24 -2.25 21.46
N ASN A 286 -6.17 -2.14 22.79
CA ASN A 286 -6.84 -3.07 23.70
C ASN A 286 -8.36 -2.97 23.60
N ALA A 287 -8.90 -1.75 23.47
CA ALA A 287 -10.33 -1.54 23.24
C ALA A 287 -10.79 -2.17 21.92
N PHE A 288 -9.99 -2.02 20.86
CA PHE A 288 -10.27 -2.64 19.56
C PHE A 288 -10.19 -4.18 19.61
N LYS A 289 -9.13 -4.73 20.22
CA LYS A 289 -8.94 -6.18 20.40
C LYS A 289 -10.06 -6.83 21.21
N SER A 290 -10.48 -6.19 22.30
CA SER A 290 -11.59 -6.66 23.14
C SER A 290 -12.97 -6.55 22.47
N GLY A 291 -13.09 -5.79 21.38
CA GLY A 291 -14.37 -5.52 20.70
C GLY A 291 -15.21 -4.43 21.36
N SER A 292 -14.74 -3.83 22.46
CA SER A 292 -15.40 -2.67 23.07
C SER A 292 -15.35 -1.43 22.16
N LEU A 293 -14.35 -1.36 21.27
CA LEU A 293 -14.27 -0.41 20.17
C LEU A 293 -14.46 -1.17 18.83
N PRO A 294 -15.65 -1.12 18.20
CA PRO A 294 -15.90 -1.86 16.97
C PRO A 294 -15.27 -1.24 15.72
N LEU A 295 -15.03 0.08 15.71
CA LEU A 295 -14.46 0.79 14.56
C LEU A 295 -13.13 1.47 14.93
N LEU A 296 -12.04 1.08 14.26
CA LEU A 296 -10.73 1.71 14.41
C LEU A 296 -10.40 2.48 13.14
N VAL A 297 -10.03 3.74 13.27
CA VAL A 297 -9.61 4.60 12.16
C VAL A 297 -8.12 4.86 12.29
N ALA A 298 -7.34 4.49 11.27
CA ALA A 298 -5.89 4.48 11.37
C ALA A 298 -5.19 4.98 10.09
N THR A 299 -3.96 5.45 10.26
CA THR A 299 -3.02 5.66 9.15
C THR A 299 -2.28 4.37 8.82
N ASN A 300 -1.67 4.30 7.62
CA ASN A 300 -0.81 3.18 7.22
C ASN A 300 0.24 2.85 8.28
N VAL A 301 1.01 3.87 8.70
CA VAL A 301 2.09 3.70 9.67
C VAL A 301 1.57 3.17 11.00
N ALA A 302 0.43 3.68 11.45
CA ALA A 302 -0.07 3.35 12.77
C ALA A 302 -0.76 1.98 12.85
N ALA A 303 -1.27 1.44 11.72
CA ALA A 303 -1.88 0.12 11.64
C ALA A 303 -0.93 -0.98 11.09
N ARG A 304 0.31 -0.65 10.73
CA ARG A 304 1.36 -1.66 10.48
C ARG A 304 1.67 -2.43 11.76
N GLY A 305 1.90 -3.74 11.64
CA GLY A 305 2.09 -4.64 12.79
C GLY A 305 0.86 -4.83 13.67
N LEU A 306 -0.31 -4.32 13.26
CA LEU A 306 -1.57 -4.53 13.97
C LEU A 306 -1.98 -5.99 13.77
N ASP A 307 -1.69 -6.81 14.78
CA ASP A 307 -2.11 -8.19 14.88
C ASP A 307 -3.37 -8.27 15.75
N VAL A 308 -4.51 -8.19 15.06
CA VAL A 308 -5.84 -8.25 15.65
C VAL A 308 -6.63 -9.26 14.86
N GLU A 309 -6.93 -10.39 15.49
CA GLU A 309 -7.81 -11.41 14.93
C GLU A 309 -9.24 -10.87 14.78
N GLY A 310 -10.02 -11.44 13.86
CA GLY A 310 -11.45 -11.14 13.74
C GLY A 310 -11.80 -9.74 13.23
N VAL A 311 -10.87 -9.03 12.57
CA VAL A 311 -11.24 -7.84 11.79
C VAL A 311 -12.09 -8.32 10.62
N SER A 312 -13.39 -8.02 10.66
CA SER A 312 -14.33 -8.46 9.62
C SER A 312 -14.21 -7.62 8.34
N HIS A 313 -13.96 -6.31 8.50
CA HIS A 313 -13.96 -5.37 7.40
C HIS A 313 -12.74 -4.47 7.45
N VAL A 314 -12.07 -4.33 6.31
CA VAL A 314 -11.11 -3.25 6.08
C VAL A 314 -11.77 -2.25 5.13
N ILE A 315 -11.71 -0.97 5.46
CA ILE A 315 -12.28 0.12 4.65
C ILE A 315 -11.17 1.11 4.32
N GLN A 316 -10.88 1.33 3.05
CA GLN A 316 -9.83 2.23 2.57
C GLN A 316 -10.48 3.49 2.01
N ILE A 317 -10.29 4.63 2.67
CA ILE A 317 -10.84 5.91 2.19
C ILE A 317 -9.91 6.49 1.13
N GLY A 318 -10.42 6.60 -0.10
CA GLY A 318 -9.67 7.12 -1.24
C GLY A 318 -8.74 6.10 -1.88
N LEU A 319 -8.02 6.58 -2.89
CA LEU A 319 -7.09 5.77 -3.68
C LEU A 319 -5.84 5.43 -2.85
N PRO A 320 -5.46 4.14 -2.71
CA PRO A 320 -4.15 3.77 -2.14
C PRO A 320 -2.99 4.35 -2.95
N ASP A 321 -1.83 4.58 -2.34
CA ASP A 321 -0.68 5.17 -3.04
C ASP A 321 -0.14 4.25 -4.15
N ASP A 322 -0.15 2.94 -3.88
CA ASP A 322 0.28 1.89 -4.80
C ASP A 322 -0.44 0.55 -4.52
N ARG A 323 -0.14 -0.44 -5.37
CA ARG A 323 -0.71 -1.79 -5.29
C ARG A 323 -0.31 -2.52 -4.01
N ASP A 324 0.93 -2.35 -3.55
CA ASP A 324 1.43 -3.06 -2.38
C ASP A 324 0.72 -2.56 -1.11
N THR A 325 0.51 -1.25 -1.02
CA THR A 325 -0.30 -0.61 0.03
C THR A 325 -1.73 -1.15 0.04
N PHE A 326 -2.36 -1.29 -1.12
CA PHE A 326 -3.70 -1.90 -1.23
C PHE A 326 -3.73 -3.34 -0.69
N VAL A 327 -2.75 -4.17 -1.06
CA VAL A 327 -2.63 -5.56 -0.60
C VAL A 327 -2.34 -5.63 0.91
N HIS A 328 -1.48 -4.74 1.43
CA HIS A 328 -1.12 -4.68 2.85
C HIS A 328 -2.28 -4.26 3.75
N ARG A 329 -3.11 -3.33 3.27
CA ARG A 329 -4.33 -2.89 3.96
C ARG A 329 -5.37 -4.00 3.96
N SER A 330 -5.67 -4.58 2.79
CA SER A 330 -6.65 -5.66 2.68
C SER A 330 -6.27 -6.89 3.51
N GLY A 331 -4.98 -7.26 3.58
CA GLY A 331 -4.48 -8.33 4.44
C GLY A 331 -4.60 -8.12 5.96
N ARG A 332 -5.31 -7.07 6.42
CA ARG A 332 -5.72 -6.90 7.82
C ARG A 332 -7.05 -7.58 8.14
N THR A 333 -7.80 -8.02 7.14
CA THR A 333 -8.96 -8.91 7.26
C THR A 333 -8.62 -10.28 6.64
N GLY A 334 -9.53 -11.25 6.68
CA GLY A 334 -9.34 -12.55 6.02
C GLY A 334 -8.25 -13.42 6.66
N ARG A 335 -8.08 -13.36 7.99
CA ARG A 335 -7.02 -14.07 8.74
C ARG A 335 -7.58 -15.29 9.47
N ALA A 336 -6.72 -16.29 9.69
CA ALA A 336 -7.03 -17.50 10.46
C ALA A 336 -8.24 -18.29 9.94
N GLY A 337 -8.47 -18.31 8.61
CA GLY A 337 -9.56 -19.05 7.97
C GLY A 337 -10.95 -18.39 8.10
N HIS A 338 -11.01 -17.14 8.57
CA HIS A 338 -12.25 -16.35 8.57
C HIS A 338 -12.37 -15.54 7.27
N GLU A 339 -13.57 -15.50 6.70
CA GLU A 339 -13.88 -14.61 5.57
C GLU A 339 -13.73 -13.14 5.96
N GLY A 340 -13.13 -12.37 5.06
CA GLY A 340 -12.90 -10.94 5.21
C GLY A 340 -13.51 -10.13 4.07
N THR A 341 -13.97 -8.91 4.36
CA THR A 341 -14.36 -7.95 3.31
C THR A 341 -13.41 -6.76 3.30
N ASP A 342 -12.82 -6.47 2.15
CA ASP A 342 -12.04 -5.27 1.91
C ASP A 342 -12.84 -4.31 1.03
N ILE A 343 -12.95 -3.06 1.46
CA ILE A 343 -13.81 -2.05 0.84
C ILE A 343 -12.99 -0.83 0.48
N LEU A 344 -13.02 -0.42 -0.78
CA LEU A 344 -12.51 0.88 -1.19
C LEU A 344 -13.64 1.90 -1.35
N LEU A 345 -13.47 3.07 -0.75
CA LEU A 345 -14.32 4.24 -0.95
C LEU A 345 -13.65 5.16 -1.98
N LEU A 346 -14.11 5.14 -3.22
CA LEU A 346 -13.47 5.85 -4.33
C LEU A 346 -14.42 6.86 -4.96
N SER A 347 -13.91 8.06 -5.26
CA SER A 347 -14.58 8.92 -6.24
C SER A 347 -14.54 8.32 -7.65
N PRO A 348 -15.44 8.72 -8.57
CA PRO A 348 -15.41 8.27 -9.96
C PRO A 348 -14.07 8.49 -10.69
N MET A 349 -13.28 9.49 -10.26
CA MET A 349 -11.95 9.77 -10.80
C MET A 349 -10.87 8.88 -10.18
N GLU A 350 -10.91 8.68 -8.86
CA GLU A 350 -10.02 7.74 -8.18
C GLU A 350 -10.23 6.30 -8.64
N ALA A 351 -11.47 5.91 -8.94
CA ALA A 351 -11.81 4.61 -9.48
C ALA A 351 -11.06 4.28 -10.80
N GLU A 352 -10.86 5.26 -11.69
CA GLU A 352 -10.08 5.03 -12.92
C GLU A 352 -8.60 4.85 -12.62
N LYS A 353 -8.06 5.67 -11.72
CA LYS A 353 -6.67 5.54 -11.28
C LYS A 353 -6.44 4.18 -10.61
N PHE A 354 -7.41 3.72 -9.82
CA PHE A 354 -7.35 2.42 -9.18
C PHE A 354 -7.38 1.27 -10.19
N LYS A 355 -8.28 1.33 -11.18
CA LYS A 355 -8.30 0.35 -12.29
C LYS A 355 -6.98 0.32 -13.04
N TYR A 356 -6.39 1.49 -13.32
CA TYR A 356 -5.09 1.60 -13.96
C TYR A 356 -3.95 1.03 -13.10
N MET A 357 -3.97 1.31 -11.79
CA MET A 357 -3.00 0.81 -10.81
C MET A 357 -3.02 -0.71 -10.69
N LEU A 358 -4.21 -1.33 -10.75
CA LEU A 358 -4.34 -2.79 -10.75
C LEU A 358 -3.78 -3.40 -12.04
N GLY A 359 -3.82 -2.70 -13.18
CA GLY A 359 -3.24 -3.16 -14.44
C GLY A 359 -3.76 -4.53 -14.86
N SER A 360 -2.85 -5.49 -15.07
CA SER A 360 -3.16 -6.90 -15.38
C SER A 360 -3.27 -7.80 -14.14
N ALA A 361 -3.33 -7.24 -12.94
CA ALA A 361 -3.49 -8.01 -11.71
C ALA A 361 -4.86 -8.71 -11.71
N LYS A 362 -4.88 -10.00 -11.37
CA LYS A 362 -6.09 -10.83 -11.27
C LYS A 362 -6.85 -10.59 -9.95
N VAL A 363 -7.02 -9.34 -9.53
CA VAL A 363 -7.82 -9.02 -8.33
C VAL A 363 -9.27 -8.79 -8.77
N SER A 364 -10.17 -9.69 -8.38
CA SER A 364 -11.61 -9.49 -8.61
C SER A 364 -12.15 -8.41 -7.67
N ILE A 365 -12.63 -7.30 -8.23
CA ILE A 365 -13.23 -6.19 -7.48
C ILE A 365 -14.71 -6.11 -7.84
N GLU A 366 -15.58 -6.20 -6.84
CA GLU A 366 -17.00 -5.92 -6.99
C GLU A 366 -17.27 -4.41 -6.96
N TRP A 367 -17.68 -3.85 -8.10
CA TRP A 367 -17.95 -2.41 -8.20
C TRP A 367 -19.41 -2.11 -7.87
N ARG A 368 -19.64 -1.22 -6.91
CA ARG A 368 -20.97 -0.78 -6.48
C ARG A 368 -21.04 0.74 -6.39
N ASN A 369 -22.24 1.29 -6.50
CA ASN A 369 -22.49 2.67 -6.08
C ASN A 369 -22.74 2.70 -4.58
N VAL A 370 -22.46 3.83 -3.94
CA VAL A 370 -22.82 4.03 -2.53
C VAL A 370 -24.32 3.74 -2.31
N PRO A 371 -24.68 3.01 -1.25
CA PRO A 371 -26.08 2.69 -0.95
C PRO A 371 -26.91 3.96 -0.76
N GLY A 372 -28.12 3.97 -1.31
CA GLY A 372 -29.09 5.03 -1.14
C GLY A 372 -29.88 4.95 0.18
N LEU A 373 -30.65 5.99 0.48
CA LEU A 373 -31.50 6.03 1.69
C LEU A 373 -32.51 4.89 1.76
N ASP A 374 -33.11 4.53 0.64
CA ASP A 374 -34.15 3.49 0.60
C ASP A 374 -33.55 2.10 0.91
N GLU A 375 -32.35 1.82 0.37
CA GLU A 375 -31.62 0.57 0.62
C GLU A 375 -31.22 0.47 2.09
N ILE A 376 -30.66 1.55 2.65
CA ILE A 376 -30.29 1.64 4.07
C ILE A 376 -31.53 1.47 4.96
N SER A 377 -32.61 2.17 4.65
CA SER A 377 -33.86 2.12 5.41
C SER A 377 -34.46 0.71 5.42
N LYS A 378 -34.39 0.01 4.29
CA LYS A 378 -34.86 -1.38 4.18
C LYS A 378 -34.06 -2.30 5.10
N VAL A 379 -32.72 -2.23 5.03
CA VAL A 379 -31.83 -3.02 5.89
C VAL A 379 -32.07 -2.70 7.36
N GLN A 380 -32.17 -1.42 7.72
CA GLN A 380 -32.44 -1.01 9.11
C GLN A 380 -33.77 -1.54 9.64
N ARG A 381 -34.82 -1.60 8.80
CA ARG A 381 -36.11 -2.21 9.16
C ARG A 381 -35.98 -3.69 9.40
N GLU A 382 -35.38 -4.43 8.46
CA GLU A 382 -35.16 -5.89 8.58
C GLU A 382 -34.42 -6.24 9.88
N ILE A 383 -33.43 -5.41 10.27
CA ILE A 383 -32.67 -5.60 11.51
C ILE A 383 -33.52 -5.35 12.76
N ALA A 384 -34.30 -4.27 12.75
CA ALA A 384 -35.16 -3.95 13.87
C ALA A 384 -36.21 -5.05 14.08
N GLU A 385 -36.76 -5.57 12.98
CA GLU A 385 -37.70 -6.69 12.96
C GLU A 385 -37.03 -7.97 13.49
N GLU A 386 -35.88 -8.37 12.94
CA GLU A 386 -35.14 -9.55 13.38
C GLU A 386 -34.80 -9.49 14.86
N LYS A 387 -34.28 -8.34 15.34
CA LYS A 387 -33.94 -8.15 16.75
C LYS A 387 -35.16 -8.32 17.66
N LEU A 388 -36.31 -7.77 17.27
CA LEU A 388 -37.55 -7.91 18.04
C LEU A 388 -38.07 -9.35 18.03
N LEU A 389 -38.00 -10.04 16.89
CA LEU A 389 -38.55 -11.39 16.74
C LEU A 389 -37.68 -12.48 17.37
N THR A 390 -36.38 -12.26 17.49
CA THR A 390 -35.42 -13.26 18.01
C THR A 390 -35.13 -13.12 19.50
N MET A 391 -35.59 -12.05 20.16
CA MET A 391 -35.43 -11.83 21.61
C MET A 391 -36.35 -12.75 22.44
N LYS A 392 -35.91 -14.00 22.64
CA LYS A 392 -36.66 -15.01 23.42
C LYS A 392 -36.83 -14.64 24.90
N GLU A 393 -35.78 -14.07 25.51
CA GLU A 393 -35.73 -13.78 26.95
C GLU A 393 -36.80 -12.79 27.44
N ALA A 394 -37.24 -11.88 26.57
CA ALA A 394 -38.26 -10.89 26.92
C ALA A 394 -39.69 -11.45 26.87
N GLY A 395 -39.94 -12.48 26.06
CA GLY A 395 -41.26 -13.11 25.91
C GLY A 395 -41.59 -14.13 27.00
N GLU A 396 -40.60 -14.56 27.78
CA GLU A 396 -40.73 -15.54 28.87
C GLU A 396 -40.59 -14.89 30.26
N ASN A 397 -40.27 -13.60 30.33
CA ASN A 397 -40.08 -12.87 31.57
C ASN A 397 -41.41 -12.27 32.06
N GLU A 398 -41.94 -12.84 33.14
CA GLU A 398 -43.26 -12.52 33.69
C GLU A 398 -43.42 -11.04 34.09
N ASP A 399 -42.36 -10.38 34.60
CA ASP A 399 -42.40 -8.96 34.95
C ASP A 399 -42.60 -8.05 33.72
N PHE A 400 -41.92 -8.38 32.61
CA PHE A 400 -42.07 -7.64 31.36
C PHE A 400 -43.41 -7.91 30.68
N LEU A 401 -43.95 -9.12 30.81
CA LEU A 401 -45.28 -9.46 30.30
C LEU A 401 -46.38 -8.69 31.05
N LEU A 402 -46.33 -8.64 32.38
CA LEU A 402 -47.26 -7.85 33.20
C LEU A 402 -47.19 -6.36 32.85
N TRP A 403 -45.98 -5.83 32.66
CA TRP A 403 -45.81 -4.43 32.25
C TRP A 403 -46.34 -4.18 30.82
N ALA A 404 -46.16 -5.12 29.90
CA ALA A 404 -46.71 -5.04 28.56
C ALA A 404 -48.24 -5.06 28.57
N GLU A 405 -48.88 -5.93 29.37
CA GLU A 405 -50.33 -5.97 29.53
C GLU A 405 -50.89 -4.64 30.05
N ASP A 406 -50.27 -4.08 31.09
CA ASP A 406 -50.62 -2.76 31.62
C ASP A 406 -50.50 -1.66 30.55
N LEU A 407 -49.44 -1.66 29.74
CA LEU A 407 -49.30 -0.72 28.62
C LEU A 407 -50.40 -0.89 27.56
N LEU A 408 -50.80 -2.13 27.26
CA LEU A 408 -51.84 -2.44 26.30
C LEU A 408 -53.24 -2.00 26.76
N THR A 409 -53.47 -1.78 28.06
CA THR A 409 -54.71 -1.17 28.56
C THR A 409 -54.84 0.32 28.17
N ARG A 410 -53.71 0.99 27.91
CA ARG A 410 -53.64 2.45 27.68
C ARG A 410 -53.45 2.83 26.22
N VAL A 411 -52.79 1.97 25.44
CA VAL A 411 -52.42 2.23 24.04
C VAL A 411 -52.65 0.97 23.21
N SER A 412 -53.23 1.11 22.01
CA SER A 412 -53.44 -0.02 21.12
C SER A 412 -52.12 -0.72 20.75
N PRO A 413 -52.11 -2.06 20.60
CA PRO A 413 -50.90 -2.81 20.26
C PRO A 413 -50.18 -2.25 19.03
N LYS A 414 -50.93 -1.88 17.98
CA LYS A 414 -50.40 -1.28 16.75
C LYS A 414 -49.62 0.01 17.02
N ASN A 415 -50.18 0.91 17.84
CA ASN A 415 -49.52 2.18 18.15
C ASN A 415 -48.32 2.00 19.08
N LEU A 416 -48.38 1.03 20.00
CA LEU A 416 -47.26 0.70 20.87
C LEU A 416 -46.09 0.12 20.08
N VAL A 417 -46.34 -0.82 19.17
CA VAL A 417 -45.32 -1.38 18.25
C VAL A 417 -44.75 -0.30 17.35
N ALA A 418 -45.57 0.60 16.81
CA ALA A 418 -45.08 1.72 16.00
C ALA A 418 -44.13 2.65 16.80
N ARG A 419 -44.46 2.96 18.05
CA ARG A 419 -43.60 3.76 18.94
C ARG A 419 -42.30 3.02 19.29
N LEU A 420 -42.36 1.71 19.51
CA LEU A 420 -41.19 0.88 19.79
C LEU A 420 -40.25 0.82 18.58
N LEU A 421 -40.79 0.55 17.39
CA LEU A 421 -40.03 0.55 16.14
C LEU A 421 -39.41 1.92 15.87
N TRP A 422 -40.16 3.00 16.11
CA TRP A 422 -39.63 4.36 16.03
C TRP A 422 -38.48 4.57 17.03
N ALA A 423 -38.65 4.19 18.31
CA ALA A 423 -37.60 4.35 19.32
C ALA A 423 -36.33 3.52 19.02
N LEU A 424 -36.49 2.33 18.44
CA LEU A 424 -35.38 1.45 18.05
C LEU A 424 -34.59 1.98 16.84
N THR A 425 -35.25 2.69 15.93
CA THR A 425 -34.65 3.16 14.68
C THR A 425 -34.19 4.63 14.75
N SER A 426 -34.82 5.46 15.58
CA SER A 426 -34.58 6.92 15.62
C SER A 426 -33.25 7.36 16.21
N ARG A 427 -32.52 6.47 16.91
CA ARG A 427 -31.19 6.78 17.47
C ARG A 427 -30.04 6.60 16.48
N ARG A 428 -30.30 6.06 15.29
CA ARG A 428 -29.27 5.82 14.27
C ARG A 428 -29.36 6.86 13.17
N SER A 429 -28.22 7.18 12.56
CA SER A 429 -28.19 7.94 11.33
C SER A 429 -29.08 7.26 10.27
N ALA A 430 -29.95 8.04 9.62
CA ALA A 430 -30.77 7.57 8.51
C ALA A 430 -29.95 7.36 7.23
N GLY A 431 -28.67 7.76 7.25
CA GLY A 431 -27.82 7.85 6.06
C GLY A 431 -28.06 9.14 5.30
N TYR A 432 -27.42 9.22 4.13
CA TYR A 432 -27.36 10.40 3.28
C TYR A 432 -27.87 10.10 1.86
N ASN A 433 -28.55 11.07 1.24
CA ASN A 433 -28.94 10.97 -0.17
C ASN A 433 -27.77 11.42 -1.06
N LEU A 434 -27.03 10.46 -1.62
CA LEU A 434 -25.84 10.70 -2.43
C LEU A 434 -26.01 10.35 -3.90
N SER A 435 -27.10 9.67 -4.28
CA SER A 435 -27.28 9.10 -5.62
C SER A 435 -27.29 10.15 -6.71
N SER A 436 -28.00 11.27 -6.50
CA SER A 436 -28.10 12.36 -7.48
C SER A 436 -26.75 13.04 -7.76
N GLU A 437 -25.97 13.28 -6.71
CA GLU A 437 -24.65 13.88 -6.80
C GLU A 437 -23.65 12.91 -7.46
N LEU A 438 -23.70 11.63 -7.11
CA LEU A 438 -22.86 10.60 -7.74
C LEU A 438 -23.16 10.48 -9.24
N GLU A 439 -24.44 10.41 -9.63
CA GLU A 439 -24.84 10.41 -11.03
C GLU A 439 -24.32 11.63 -11.77
N ARG A 440 -24.36 12.81 -11.15
CA ARG A 440 -23.84 14.05 -11.73
C ARG A 440 -22.34 13.97 -12.03
N GLU A 441 -21.55 13.45 -11.09
CA GLU A 441 -20.11 13.24 -11.28
C GLU A 441 -19.83 12.19 -12.38
N LEU A 442 -20.56 11.08 -12.40
CA LEU A 442 -20.45 10.04 -13.44
C LEU A 442 -20.80 10.58 -14.84
N ARG A 443 -21.84 11.41 -14.97
CA ARG A 443 -22.24 12.05 -16.24
C ARG A 443 -21.22 13.09 -16.70
N ARG A 444 -20.63 13.88 -15.79
CA ARG A 444 -19.53 14.82 -16.12
C ARG A 444 -18.34 14.05 -16.68
N LYS A 445 -17.99 12.92 -16.07
CA LYS A 445 -16.92 12.03 -16.54
C LYS A 445 -17.22 11.42 -17.92
N SER A 446 -18.43 10.88 -18.13
CA SER A 446 -18.81 10.29 -19.42
C SER A 446 -18.73 11.29 -20.58
N ARG A 447 -19.04 12.57 -20.34
CA ARG A 447 -18.82 13.62 -21.34
C ARG A 447 -17.33 13.83 -21.67
N TYR A 448 -16.47 13.80 -20.65
CA TYR A 448 -15.02 13.95 -20.80
C TYR A 448 -14.34 12.72 -21.46
N SER A 449 -14.86 11.51 -21.25
CA SER A 449 -14.37 10.28 -21.91
C SER A 449 -14.97 10.08 -23.31
N GLY A 450 -16.24 10.44 -23.50
CA GLY A 450 -16.95 10.36 -24.79
C GLY A 450 -16.43 11.35 -25.84
N GLU A 451 -15.86 12.49 -25.41
CA GLU A 451 -15.11 13.39 -26.31
C GLU A 451 -13.76 12.80 -26.76
N LYS A 452 -13.15 11.90 -25.97
CA LYS A 452 -11.91 11.19 -26.37
C LYS A 452 -12.20 10.00 -27.29
N GLU A 453 -13.25 9.21 -27.06
CA GLU A 453 -13.57 8.04 -27.89
C GLU A 453 -14.23 8.38 -29.24
N ARG A 454 -14.90 9.54 -29.37
CA ARG A 454 -15.36 10.05 -30.68
C ARG A 454 -14.26 10.66 -31.54
N SER A 455 -12.99 10.57 -31.11
CA SER A 455 -11.83 11.05 -31.87
C SER A 455 -10.97 9.93 -32.46
N THR A 456 -11.59 8.83 -32.89
CA THR A 456 -11.07 8.01 -34.00
C THR A 456 -11.88 8.28 -35.27
N PRO A 457 -11.46 9.19 -36.17
CA PRO A 457 -12.04 9.26 -37.50
C PRO A 457 -11.32 8.26 -38.41
N ARG A 458 -11.86 7.03 -38.52
CA ARG A 458 -11.82 6.35 -39.83
C ARG A 458 -12.90 7.00 -40.69
N GLY A 459 -12.48 8.05 -41.40
CA GLY A 459 -13.11 8.57 -42.60
C GLY A 459 -14.57 8.99 -42.49
N LEU A 460 -14.82 10.27 -42.17
CA LEU A 460 -15.36 11.26 -43.12
C LEU A 460 -15.70 12.59 -42.41
N LYS A 461 -15.03 13.66 -42.88
CA LYS A 461 -15.50 15.06 -42.95
C LYS A 461 -15.81 15.82 -41.64
N GLY A 462 -14.73 16.32 -41.03
CA GLY A 462 -14.46 17.76 -40.94
C GLY A 462 -15.44 18.68 -40.20
N VAL A 463 -15.17 18.91 -38.91
CA VAL A 463 -15.18 20.27 -38.35
C VAL A 463 -13.73 20.65 -38.08
N ARG A 464 -13.17 21.53 -38.92
CA ARG A 464 -11.80 22.04 -38.85
C ARG A 464 -11.59 22.72 -37.48
N ARG A 465 -10.65 22.23 -36.66
CA ARG A 465 -9.87 23.18 -35.84
C ARG A 465 -9.19 24.14 -36.83
N PRO A 466 -9.27 25.46 -36.63
CA PRO A 466 -8.55 26.38 -37.49
C PRO A 466 -7.08 25.98 -37.46
N LYS A 467 -6.49 25.79 -38.65
CA LYS A 467 -5.05 25.49 -38.76
C LYS A 467 -4.30 26.70 -38.23
N GLY A 468 -3.49 26.52 -37.19
CA GLY A 468 -2.58 27.55 -36.75
C GLY A 468 -1.37 27.64 -37.69
N THR A 469 -0.69 28.78 -37.67
CA THR A 469 0.54 29.00 -38.43
C THR A 469 1.73 28.72 -37.52
N MET A 470 2.65 27.86 -37.98
CA MET A 470 3.91 27.61 -37.26
C MET A 470 4.87 28.77 -37.50
N LEU A 471 5.25 29.44 -36.42
CA LEU A 471 6.26 30.48 -36.39
C LEU A 471 7.55 29.94 -35.80
N ARG A 472 8.70 30.28 -36.39
CA ARG A 472 10.03 30.04 -35.79
C ARG A 472 10.48 31.29 -35.04
N LEU A 473 10.83 31.14 -33.77
CA LEU A 473 11.44 32.18 -32.93
C LEU A 473 12.91 31.86 -32.70
N SER A 474 13.76 32.89 -32.68
CA SER A 474 15.22 32.78 -32.85
C SER A 474 16.01 32.28 -31.63
N LYS A 475 15.36 31.97 -30.51
CA LYS A 475 16.03 31.47 -29.29
C LYS A 475 15.49 30.11 -28.88
N GLY A 476 16.38 29.24 -28.43
CA GLY A 476 16.08 27.86 -28.07
C GLY A 476 16.51 27.48 -26.65
N LEU A 477 16.66 26.18 -26.40
CA LEU A 477 17.09 25.64 -25.10
C LEU A 477 18.48 26.14 -24.69
N ALA A 478 19.41 26.28 -25.63
CA ALA A 478 20.77 26.76 -25.37
C ALA A 478 20.80 28.22 -24.89
N ASP A 479 19.77 29.00 -25.23
CA ASP A 479 19.58 30.39 -24.80
C ASP A 479 18.82 30.53 -23.46
N GLY A 480 18.56 29.40 -22.77
CA GLY A 480 17.90 29.39 -21.46
C GLY A 480 16.37 29.51 -21.51
N TRP A 481 15.75 29.25 -22.67
CA TRP A 481 14.29 29.23 -22.83
C TRP A 481 13.72 27.84 -22.57
N ASP A 482 12.56 27.80 -21.90
CA ASP A 482 11.74 26.60 -21.72
C ASP A 482 10.32 26.84 -22.25
N VAL A 483 9.52 25.78 -22.36
CA VAL A 483 8.16 25.85 -22.91
C VAL A 483 7.27 26.83 -22.15
N GLY A 484 7.42 26.94 -20.82
CA GLY A 484 6.64 27.85 -19.99
C GLY A 484 7.00 29.30 -20.24
N ARG A 485 8.30 29.61 -20.35
CA ARG A 485 8.79 30.96 -20.67
C ARG A 485 8.39 31.40 -22.07
N VAL A 486 8.51 30.51 -23.07
CA VAL A 486 8.09 30.80 -24.45
C VAL A 486 6.58 31.07 -24.50
N LEU A 487 5.78 30.22 -23.86
CA LEU A 487 4.34 30.40 -23.82
C LEU A 487 3.95 31.71 -23.13
N HIS A 488 4.56 32.01 -21.99
CA HIS A 488 4.30 33.26 -21.26
C HIS A 488 4.68 34.49 -22.10
N ALA A 489 5.83 34.48 -22.77
CA ALA A 489 6.27 35.57 -23.63
C ALA A 489 5.31 35.77 -24.82
N VAL A 490 4.84 34.69 -25.45
CA VAL A 490 3.88 34.74 -26.56
C VAL A 490 2.51 35.25 -26.12
N CYS A 491 1.93 34.69 -25.05
CA CYS A 491 0.64 35.14 -24.52
C CYS A 491 0.67 36.61 -24.06
N SER A 492 1.73 37.01 -23.36
CA SER A 492 1.86 38.37 -22.82
C SER A 492 2.15 39.40 -23.92
N SER A 493 2.97 39.05 -24.91
CA SER A 493 3.31 39.98 -26.01
C SER A 493 2.14 40.18 -26.97
N LEU A 494 1.37 39.13 -27.25
CA LEU A 494 0.26 39.16 -28.21
C LEU A 494 -1.09 39.46 -27.54
N ASN A 495 -1.11 39.57 -26.21
CA ASN A 495 -2.32 39.74 -25.40
C ASN A 495 -3.39 38.69 -25.73
N VAL A 496 -2.99 37.41 -25.70
CA VAL A 496 -3.86 36.27 -26.02
C VAL A 496 -3.80 35.19 -24.95
N ASP A 497 -4.90 34.48 -24.78
CA ASP A 497 -4.97 33.33 -23.89
C ASP A 497 -4.10 32.17 -24.36
N ARG A 498 -3.71 31.32 -23.41
CA ARG A 498 -2.97 30.07 -23.70
C ARG A 498 -3.70 29.18 -24.72
N SER A 499 -5.03 29.27 -24.80
CA SER A 499 -5.83 28.51 -25.77
C SER A 499 -5.58 28.92 -27.22
N GLU A 500 -4.99 30.09 -27.47
CA GLU A 500 -4.64 30.58 -28.82
C GLU A 500 -3.20 30.23 -29.24
N VAL A 501 -2.45 29.54 -28.36
CA VAL A 501 -1.11 29.03 -28.65
C VAL A 501 -1.18 27.51 -28.75
N GLY A 502 -0.89 26.98 -29.94
CA GLY A 502 -0.88 25.55 -30.24
C GLY A 502 0.44 24.88 -29.87
N ALA A 503 0.94 24.01 -30.74
CA ALA A 503 2.15 23.25 -30.46
C ALA A 503 3.41 24.15 -30.28
N ILE A 504 4.13 23.97 -29.17
CA ILE A 504 5.47 24.54 -28.94
C ILE A 504 6.50 23.42 -29.06
N ARG A 505 7.45 23.56 -29.98
CA ARG A 505 8.53 22.59 -30.22
C ARG A 505 9.87 23.28 -30.02
N MET A 506 10.51 22.98 -28.90
CA MET A 506 11.84 23.49 -28.57
C MET A 506 12.92 22.80 -29.42
N LYS A 507 13.91 23.59 -29.87
CA LYS A 507 15.20 23.14 -30.41
C LYS A 507 16.30 23.83 -29.61
N ASP A 508 17.54 23.43 -29.85
CA ASP A 508 18.68 23.98 -29.11
C ASP A 508 18.90 25.46 -29.44
N ASP A 509 18.79 25.84 -30.72
CA ASP A 509 19.05 27.18 -31.26
C ASP A 509 17.78 27.99 -31.61
N HIS A 510 16.59 27.40 -31.55
CA HIS A 510 15.32 28.07 -31.88
C HIS A 510 14.10 27.37 -31.26
N VAL A 511 12.92 27.96 -31.38
CA VAL A 511 11.64 27.30 -31.02
C VAL A 511 10.63 27.49 -32.12
N PHE A 512 9.81 26.46 -32.38
CA PHE A 512 8.64 26.59 -33.23
C PHE A 512 7.37 26.70 -32.38
N VAL A 513 6.54 27.71 -32.64
CA VAL A 513 5.28 27.96 -31.92
C VAL A 513 4.14 28.02 -32.94
N GLU A 514 3.10 27.23 -32.72
CA GLU A 514 1.86 27.34 -33.51
C GLU A 514 0.99 28.46 -32.96
N LEU A 515 0.64 29.45 -33.78
CA LEU A 515 -0.31 30.49 -33.42
C LEU A 515 -1.66 30.22 -34.10
N LEU A 516 -2.72 30.09 -33.30
CA LEU A 516 -4.09 30.00 -33.81
C LEU A 516 -4.58 31.37 -34.30
N PRO A 517 -5.69 31.47 -35.06
CA PRO A 517 -6.02 32.67 -35.82
C PRO A 517 -6.04 33.97 -35.02
N VAL A 518 -6.48 33.96 -33.75
CA VAL A 518 -6.48 35.17 -32.91
C VAL A 518 -5.05 35.57 -32.58
N ALA A 519 -4.22 34.63 -32.12
CA ALA A 519 -2.81 34.89 -31.85
C ALA A 519 -2.03 35.29 -33.10
N LEU A 520 -2.34 34.70 -34.26
CA LEU A 520 -1.70 35.05 -35.52
C LEU A 520 -2.07 36.46 -35.97
N SER A 521 -3.36 36.85 -35.89
CA SER A 521 -3.81 38.21 -36.21
C SER A 521 -3.12 39.23 -35.31
N ARG A 522 -3.02 38.94 -34.00
CA ARG A 522 -2.30 39.81 -33.04
C ARG A 522 -0.81 39.91 -33.36
N PHE A 523 -0.19 38.81 -33.76
CA PHE A 523 1.21 38.79 -34.18
C PHE A 523 1.46 39.63 -35.43
N GLU A 524 0.55 39.61 -36.40
CA GLU A 524 0.63 40.42 -37.62
C GLU A 524 0.38 41.92 -37.35
N GLU A 525 -0.44 42.24 -36.34
CA GLU A 525 -0.72 43.60 -35.86
C GLU A 525 0.48 44.22 -35.10
N ASP A 526 1.00 43.54 -34.08
CA ASP A 526 2.11 44.00 -33.26
C ASP A 526 2.93 42.84 -32.66
N CYS A 527 4.14 42.65 -33.17
CA CYS A 527 5.09 41.66 -32.67
C CYS A 527 6.26 42.26 -31.87
N LYS A 528 6.25 43.57 -31.58
CA LYS A 528 7.36 44.26 -30.88
C LYS A 528 7.60 43.72 -29.47
N GLY A 529 6.56 43.22 -28.81
CA GLY A 529 6.71 42.55 -27.52
C GLY A 529 7.66 41.35 -27.59
N LEU A 530 7.58 40.55 -28.67
CA LEU A 530 8.47 39.40 -28.88
C LEU A 530 9.91 39.83 -29.25
N GLU A 531 10.09 41.01 -29.85
CA GLU A 531 11.42 41.61 -30.06
C GLU A 531 12.07 42.03 -28.72
N GLN A 532 11.29 42.49 -27.74
CA GLN A 532 11.80 42.85 -26.41
C GLN A 532 12.31 41.63 -25.63
N TYR A 533 11.67 40.48 -25.81
CA TYR A 533 12.17 39.18 -25.31
C TYR A 533 13.37 38.66 -26.13
N GLY A 534 13.69 39.30 -27.26
CA GLY A 534 14.72 38.86 -28.20
C GLY A 534 14.38 37.52 -28.88
N LEU A 535 13.09 37.14 -28.93
CA LEU A 535 12.60 35.97 -29.64
C LEU A 535 12.46 36.23 -31.15
N LEU A 536 12.54 37.49 -31.57
CA LEU A 536 12.56 37.95 -32.96
C LEU A 536 13.74 38.92 -33.18
N GLU A 537 14.34 38.88 -34.37
CA GLU A 537 15.31 39.90 -34.80
C GLU A 537 14.59 41.20 -35.18
N LYS A 538 15.10 42.34 -34.70
CA LYS A 538 14.52 43.67 -34.97
C LYS A 538 14.30 43.89 -36.47
N GLY A 539 13.04 44.08 -36.87
CA GLY A 539 12.68 44.39 -38.25
C GLY A 539 12.44 43.19 -39.19
N LYS A 540 12.47 41.94 -38.69
CA LYS A 540 12.18 40.72 -39.49
C LYS A 540 10.84 40.04 -39.17
N GLY A 541 9.83 40.80 -38.72
CA GLY A 541 8.52 40.23 -38.35
C GLY A 541 7.71 39.63 -39.52
N LYS A 542 8.04 39.92 -40.79
CA LYS A 542 7.22 39.54 -41.96
C LYS A 542 7.76 38.38 -42.83
N ASP A 543 8.98 37.88 -42.57
CA ASP A 543 9.64 36.86 -43.41
C ASP A 543 9.72 35.45 -42.75
N LEU A 544 8.98 35.18 -41.68
CA LEU A 544 9.08 33.93 -40.90
C LEU A 544 8.03 32.86 -41.23
N PHE A 545 7.29 33.01 -42.33
CA PHE A 545 6.28 32.04 -42.74
C PHE A 545 6.90 30.83 -43.46
N LEU A 546 6.80 29.63 -42.87
CA LEU A 546 7.07 28.38 -43.60
C LEU A 546 5.92 28.12 -44.58
N SER A 547 6.16 28.34 -45.87
CA SER A 547 5.20 28.01 -46.94
C SER A 547 4.88 26.51 -46.94
N SER A 548 3.60 26.16 -46.90
CA SER A 548 3.12 24.79 -47.04
C SER A 548 3.21 24.31 -48.50
N THR A 549 4.11 23.36 -48.78
CA THR A 549 4.06 22.57 -50.02
C THR A 549 3.88 21.07 -49.70
N PRO A 550 2.97 20.35 -50.39
CA PRO A 550 2.71 18.94 -50.13
C PRO A 550 3.71 18.05 -50.86
N VAL A 551 4.41 17.17 -50.14
CA VAL A 551 5.19 16.09 -50.76
C VAL A 551 4.21 14.99 -51.20
N SER A 552 4.04 14.85 -52.51
CA SER A 552 3.19 13.84 -53.14
C SER A 552 3.73 12.43 -52.94
N SER A 553 2.86 11.53 -52.52
CA SER A 553 3.03 10.08 -52.53
C SER A 553 3.16 9.53 -53.96
N GLN A 554 4.23 8.80 -54.25
CA GLN A 554 4.24 7.81 -55.35
C GLN A 554 4.09 6.38 -54.80
N PRO A 555 3.42 5.48 -55.54
CA PRO A 555 3.02 4.17 -55.05
C PRO A 555 4.10 3.11 -55.27
N ARG A 556 4.50 2.37 -54.22
CA ARG A 556 5.32 1.16 -54.39
C ARG A 556 4.44 -0.01 -54.82
N GLY A 557 4.45 -0.27 -56.13
CA GLY A 557 4.02 -1.53 -56.72
C GLY A 557 4.98 -2.67 -56.36
N ARG A 558 4.42 -3.88 -56.27
CA ARG A 558 5.11 -5.16 -56.12
C ARG A 558 6.05 -5.42 -57.30
N THR A 559 7.30 -5.80 -57.05
CA THR A 559 8.08 -6.69 -57.92
C THR A 559 9.00 -7.60 -57.10
N SER A 560 9.25 -8.76 -57.68
CA SER A 560 9.75 -10.02 -57.14
C SER A 560 11.27 -10.24 -57.32
N GLY A 561 11.91 -10.81 -56.28
CA GLY A 561 13.17 -11.61 -56.34
C GLY A 561 14.51 -10.87 -56.53
N PRO A 562 15.68 -11.53 -56.37
CA PRO A 562 16.08 -12.63 -55.46
C PRO A 562 17.22 -12.21 -54.48
N ARG A 563 17.38 -12.95 -53.37
CA ARG A 563 18.49 -12.78 -52.39
C ARG A 563 19.84 -13.23 -52.95
N PRO A 564 20.97 -12.54 -52.68
CA PRO A 564 22.30 -13.13 -52.76
C PRO A 564 22.81 -13.58 -51.39
N ARG A 565 23.34 -14.81 -51.37
CA ARG A 565 24.20 -15.39 -50.33
C ARG A 565 25.54 -14.63 -50.25
N ARG A 566 26.13 -14.53 -49.05
CA ARG A 566 27.59 -14.40 -48.90
C ARG A 566 28.11 -15.39 -47.85
N GLN A 567 29.07 -16.19 -48.32
CA GLN A 567 29.85 -17.21 -47.63
C GLN A 567 30.95 -16.58 -46.77
N GLY A 568 31.51 -17.43 -45.89
CA GLY A 568 32.45 -17.07 -44.84
C GLY A 568 33.85 -16.69 -45.31
N LYS A 569 34.66 -16.31 -44.33
CA LYS A 569 36.13 -16.41 -44.36
C LYS A 569 36.61 -16.79 -42.96
N GLN A 570 37.41 -17.85 -42.93
CA GLN A 570 38.09 -18.43 -41.79
C GLN A 570 39.57 -18.04 -41.83
N GLU A 571 40.15 -17.95 -40.63
CA GLU A 571 41.56 -18.14 -40.23
C GLU A 571 42.66 -17.11 -40.61
N TYR A 572 43.39 -16.65 -39.58
CA TYR A 572 44.80 -17.04 -39.35
C TYR A 572 45.23 -16.84 -37.85
N ARG A 573 45.51 -17.96 -37.16
CA ARG A 573 46.68 -18.33 -36.29
C ARG A 573 47.73 -17.22 -35.94
N LYS A 574 48.50 -17.18 -34.82
CA LYS A 574 48.92 -18.14 -33.75
C LYS A 574 49.88 -17.44 -32.72
N ARG A 575 50.13 -18.13 -31.58
CA ARG A 575 51.28 -18.08 -30.61
C ARG A 575 51.17 -16.99 -29.51
N GLN A 576 51.42 -17.25 -28.22
CA GLN A 576 52.10 -18.34 -27.50
C GLN A 576 51.35 -18.73 -26.24
#